data_AF-A0A4V1FZI5-F1
#
_entry.id   AF-A0A4V1FZI5-F1
#
_cell.length_a   1.000
_cell.length_b   1.000
_cell.length_c   1.000
_cell.angle_alpha   90.00
_cell.angle_beta   90.00
_cell.angle_gamma   90.00
#
_symmetry.space_group_name_H-M   'P 1'
#
loop_
_entity.id
_entity.type
_entity.pdbx_description
1 polymer ?
#
loop_
_entity_poly.entity_id
_entity_poly.type
_entity_poly.pdbx_seq_one_letter_code
_entity_poly.pdbx_strand_id
1 'polypeptide(L)'
;MTSKRTDSDSTDRRDGSRSFARDDRAIEGLPIRLVIALVVGVAALAIMLNMLGGIGSVGDTEVTVKIADDDQVIEADATGSSAEVNAYAIDENGNNVSDATIVATADSAQLDGVLDESTGDDNHAALDFDGSQSLRADQDMGAIQLEVIPPSDSNYIDEQPNPDIRVVSR
;
A
#
# COMPACT_ATOMS: atom_id res chain seq x y z
N MET A 1 14.36 -69.76 -60.42
CA MET A 1 13.59 -68.66 -59.81
C MET A 1 14.09 -68.49 -58.37
N THR A 2 15.02 -67.56 -58.18
CA THR A 2 15.76 -67.34 -56.94
C THR A 2 15.00 -66.36 -56.06
N SER A 3 14.62 -66.83 -54.88
CA SER A 3 13.84 -66.09 -53.87
C SER A 3 14.73 -65.09 -53.13
N LYS A 4 14.36 -63.81 -53.15
CA LYS A 4 15.10 -62.70 -52.53
C LYS A 4 14.51 -62.45 -51.15
N ARG A 5 15.22 -62.85 -50.09
CA ARG A 5 14.87 -62.51 -48.70
C ARG A 5 15.28 -61.06 -48.42
N THR A 6 14.30 -60.29 -47.99
CA THR A 6 14.43 -58.99 -47.31
C THR A 6 14.75 -59.26 -45.84
N ASP A 7 15.90 -58.77 -45.37
CA ASP A 7 16.15 -58.59 -43.94
C ASP A 7 16.48 -57.11 -43.69
N SER A 8 15.51 -56.45 -43.07
CA SER A 8 15.68 -55.20 -42.35
C SER A 8 16.38 -55.50 -41.03
N ASP A 9 17.53 -54.88 -40.77
CA ASP A 9 18.01 -54.75 -39.40
C ASP A 9 18.47 -53.32 -39.11
N SER A 10 17.69 -52.72 -38.24
CA SER A 10 17.92 -51.48 -37.54
C SER A 10 18.72 -51.77 -36.28
N THR A 11 19.85 -51.11 -36.06
CA THR A 11 20.19 -50.63 -34.70
C THR A 11 21.30 -49.59 -34.74
N ASP A 12 20.86 -48.36 -34.59
CA ASP A 12 21.61 -47.22 -34.11
C ASP A 12 22.07 -47.50 -32.67
N ARG A 13 23.38 -47.60 -32.43
CA ARG A 13 23.97 -47.47 -31.08
C ARG A 13 25.30 -46.74 -31.18
N ARG A 14 25.20 -45.41 -31.13
CA ARG A 14 26.31 -44.51 -30.84
C ARG A 14 26.87 -44.84 -29.46
N ASP A 15 28.08 -45.37 -29.44
CA ASP A 15 28.86 -45.54 -28.21
C ASP A 15 29.35 -44.16 -27.74
N GLY A 16 28.46 -43.49 -27.02
CA GLY A 16 28.70 -42.20 -26.38
C GLY A 16 28.77 -42.36 -24.87
N SER A 17 29.53 -43.33 -24.38
CA SER A 17 29.84 -43.47 -22.95
C SER A 17 30.85 -42.40 -22.51
N ARG A 18 30.40 -41.14 -22.48
CA ARG A 18 31.14 -40.07 -21.81
C ARG A 18 31.19 -40.38 -20.32
N SER A 19 32.40 -40.65 -19.83
CA SER A 19 32.70 -40.90 -18.44
C SER A 19 32.31 -39.71 -17.56
N PHE A 20 31.21 -39.84 -16.82
CA PHE A 20 30.94 -39.01 -15.64
C PHE A 20 31.68 -39.51 -14.39
N ALA A 21 32.48 -40.57 -14.52
CA ALA A 21 33.05 -41.29 -13.38
C ALA A 21 34.43 -40.78 -12.91
N ARG A 22 34.99 -39.74 -13.54
CA ARG A 22 36.27 -39.13 -13.12
C ARG A 22 36.26 -37.63 -13.35
N ASP A 23 35.35 -36.96 -12.66
CA ASP A 23 35.53 -35.54 -12.37
C ASP A 23 35.79 -35.38 -10.88
N ASP A 24 37.05 -35.57 -10.48
CA ASP A 24 37.50 -35.32 -9.10
C ASP A 24 37.38 -33.84 -8.69
N ARG A 25 36.98 -32.93 -9.61
CA ARG A 25 36.70 -31.52 -9.30
C ARG A 25 35.22 -31.26 -8.98
N ALA A 26 34.34 -32.25 -9.13
CA ALA A 26 32.91 -32.11 -8.78
C ALA A 26 32.64 -32.25 -7.27
N ILE A 27 33.58 -32.80 -6.49
CA ILE A 27 33.38 -33.14 -5.06
C ILE A 27 34.06 -32.16 -4.09
N GLU A 28 35.11 -31.42 -4.49
CA GLU A 28 35.78 -30.46 -3.58
C GLU A 28 34.97 -29.17 -3.32
N GLY A 29 33.94 -28.91 -4.13
CA GLY A 29 33.00 -27.81 -3.93
C GLY A 29 31.63 -28.24 -3.41
N LEU A 30 31.40 -29.54 -3.16
CA LEU A 30 30.08 -30.07 -2.84
C LEU A 30 29.46 -29.43 -1.56
N PRO A 31 30.21 -29.27 -0.45
CA PRO A 31 29.67 -28.62 0.75
C PRO A 31 29.42 -27.13 0.52
N ILE A 32 30.32 -26.45 -0.21
CA ILE A 32 30.22 -25.01 -0.46
C ILE A 32 29.05 -24.69 -1.38
N ARG A 33 28.82 -25.49 -2.44
CA ARG A 33 27.67 -25.34 -3.33
C ARG A 33 26.35 -25.55 -2.57
N LEU A 34 26.31 -26.52 -1.65
CA LEU A 34 25.14 -26.75 -0.80
C LEU A 34 24.88 -25.56 0.13
N VAL A 35 25.92 -25.03 0.77
CA VAL A 35 25.81 -23.87 1.67
C VAL A 35 25.37 -22.63 0.88
N ILE A 36 25.98 -22.37 -0.29
CA ILE A 36 25.61 -21.24 -1.14
C ILE A 36 24.15 -21.40 -1.60
N ALA A 37 23.74 -22.59 -2.05
CA ALA A 37 22.36 -22.83 -2.46
C ALA A 37 21.37 -22.62 -1.31
N LEU A 38 21.70 -23.06 -0.09
CA LEU A 38 20.87 -22.85 1.09
C LEU A 38 20.77 -21.37 1.46
N VAL A 39 21.90 -20.66 1.54
CA VAL A 39 21.93 -19.24 1.92
C VAL A 39 21.18 -18.39 0.90
N VAL A 40 21.42 -18.61 -0.39
CA VAL A 40 20.69 -17.91 -1.46
C VAL A 40 19.21 -18.27 -1.44
N GLY A 41 18.85 -19.53 -1.18
CA GLY A 41 17.47 -19.97 -1.06
C GLY A 41 16.74 -19.32 0.11
N VAL A 42 17.36 -19.28 1.31
CA VAL A 42 16.78 -18.62 2.49
C VAL A 42 16.71 -17.11 2.29
N ALA A 43 17.72 -16.49 1.66
CA ALA A 43 17.70 -15.06 1.34
C ALA A 43 16.57 -14.72 0.35
N ALA A 44 16.40 -15.52 -0.71
CA ALA A 44 15.31 -15.33 -1.67
C ALA A 44 13.93 -15.53 -1.02
N LEU A 45 13.80 -16.53 -0.13
CA LEU A 45 12.56 -16.78 0.60
C LEU A 45 12.24 -15.64 1.58
N ALA A 46 13.25 -15.10 2.28
CA ALA A 46 13.09 -13.93 3.14
C ALA A 46 12.69 -12.68 2.35
N ILE A 47 13.23 -12.47 1.15
CA ILE A 47 12.82 -11.37 0.27
C ILE A 47 11.36 -11.55 -0.17
N MET A 48 10.96 -12.77 -0.57
CA MET A 48 9.57 -13.05 -0.94
C MET A 48 8.60 -12.86 0.23
N LEU A 49 8.97 -13.30 1.44
CA LEU A 49 8.15 -13.09 2.64
C LEU A 49 8.08 -11.61 3.05
N ASN A 50 9.16 -10.85 2.87
CA ASN A 50 9.16 -9.41 3.14
C ASN A 50 8.23 -8.66 2.18
N MET A 51 8.18 -9.07 0.91
CA MET A 51 7.21 -8.53 -0.05
C MET A 51 5.75 -8.91 0.30
N LEU A 52 5.54 -10.01 1.03
CA LEU A 52 4.23 -10.45 1.50
C LEU A 52 3.78 -9.73 2.80
N GLY A 53 4.72 -9.22 3.60
CA GLY A 53 4.42 -8.52 4.86
C GLY A 53 4.07 -7.03 4.69
N GLY A 54 4.11 -6.50 3.48
CA GLY A 54 3.74 -5.11 3.16
C GLY A 54 2.49 -4.97 2.28
N ILE A 55 1.81 -6.08 2.00
CA ILE A 55 0.48 -6.09 1.39
C ILE A 55 -0.48 -6.24 2.57
N GLY A 56 -1.43 -5.31 2.73
CA GLY A 56 -2.53 -5.43 3.69
C GLY A 56 -3.20 -6.82 3.59
N SER A 57 -3.99 -7.19 4.60
CA SER A 57 -4.61 -8.52 4.60
C SER A 57 -5.37 -8.73 3.27
N VAL A 58 -5.19 -9.91 2.66
CA VAL A 58 -5.76 -10.17 1.33
C VAL A 58 -7.27 -9.99 1.39
N GLY A 59 -7.76 -8.91 0.78
CA GLY A 59 -9.18 -8.55 0.79
C GLY A 59 -9.48 -7.19 1.42
N ASP A 60 -8.51 -6.55 2.08
CA ASP A 60 -8.70 -5.21 2.62
C ASP A 60 -8.52 -4.17 1.51
N THR A 61 -9.31 -3.10 1.57
CA THR A 61 -9.27 -1.99 0.63
C THR A 61 -8.88 -0.72 1.37
N GLU A 62 -7.78 -0.09 0.96
CA GLU A 62 -7.35 1.18 1.54
C GLU A 62 -8.38 2.26 1.28
N VAL A 63 -8.67 3.04 2.32
CA VAL A 63 -9.50 4.25 2.24
C VAL A 63 -8.64 5.44 2.61
N THR A 64 -8.78 6.51 1.84
CA THR A 64 -8.04 7.75 2.05
C THR A 64 -8.99 8.93 1.99
N VAL A 65 -8.71 9.96 2.78
CA VAL A 65 -9.42 11.24 2.72
C VAL A 65 -8.98 12.01 1.48
N LYS A 66 -9.95 12.49 0.72
CA LYS A 66 -9.77 13.46 -0.35
C LYS A 66 -10.47 14.76 0.04
N ILE A 67 -9.70 15.85 0.07
CA ILE A 67 -10.24 17.20 0.29
C ILE A 67 -10.72 17.75 -1.06
N ALA A 68 -11.81 18.52 -1.08
CA ALA A 68 -12.27 19.21 -2.27
C ALA A 68 -11.19 20.18 -2.81
N ASP A 69 -11.20 20.37 -4.13
CA ASP A 69 -10.29 21.31 -4.77
C ASP A 69 -10.55 22.72 -4.18
N ASP A 70 -9.49 23.38 -3.72
CA ASP A 70 -9.43 24.70 -3.05
C ASP A 70 -9.63 24.74 -1.51
N ASP A 71 -10.11 23.68 -0.86
CA ASP A 71 -10.40 23.68 0.59
C ASP A 71 -9.22 23.20 1.48
N GLN A 72 -8.06 22.90 0.89
CA GLN A 72 -6.89 22.39 1.64
C GLN A 72 -6.23 23.44 2.56
N VAL A 73 -6.54 24.73 2.38
CA VAL A 73 -5.94 25.82 3.16
C VAL A 73 -7.04 26.67 3.78
N ILE A 74 -7.01 26.81 5.10
CA ILE A 74 -7.94 27.66 5.86
C ILE A 74 -7.18 28.75 6.64
N GLU A 75 -7.83 29.89 6.85
CA GLU A 75 -7.27 30.97 7.68
C GLU A 75 -7.48 30.66 9.16
N ALA A 76 -6.53 31.09 10.01
CA ALA A 76 -6.56 30.86 11.45
C ALA A 76 -7.72 31.58 12.17
N ASP A 77 -8.35 32.56 11.53
CA ASP A 77 -9.52 33.29 12.01
C ASP A 77 -10.71 33.17 11.06
N ALA A 78 -10.71 32.17 10.16
CA ALA A 78 -11.82 31.93 9.25
C ALA A 78 -13.11 31.62 10.03
N THR A 79 -14.22 32.22 9.57
CA THR A 79 -15.55 32.02 10.13
C THR A 79 -16.61 31.81 9.05
N GLY A 80 -17.68 31.08 9.36
CA GLY A 80 -18.74 30.76 8.39
C GLY A 80 -18.23 29.95 7.20
N SER A 81 -18.74 30.21 5.99
CA SER A 81 -18.46 29.37 4.80
C SER A 81 -16.99 29.31 4.36
N SER A 82 -16.10 30.18 4.87
CA SER A 82 -14.65 30.08 4.61
C SER A 82 -13.92 29.15 5.58
N ALA A 83 -14.60 28.69 6.64
CA ALA A 83 -14.09 27.73 7.60
C ALA A 83 -14.67 26.31 7.37
N GLU A 84 -15.52 26.14 6.36
CA GLU A 84 -16.09 24.86 5.99
C GLU A 84 -15.16 24.16 4.99
N VAL A 85 -14.77 22.92 5.28
CA VAL A 85 -13.90 22.11 4.42
C VAL A 85 -14.66 20.87 4.00
N ASN A 86 -14.80 20.69 2.69
CA ASN A 86 -15.46 19.52 2.12
C ASN A 86 -14.44 18.38 1.98
N ALA A 87 -14.72 17.25 2.62
CA ALA A 87 -13.89 16.05 2.57
C ALA A 87 -14.70 14.83 2.10
N TYR A 88 -14.02 13.90 1.43
CA TYR A 88 -14.58 12.68 0.89
C TYR A 88 -13.71 11.50 1.34
N ALA A 89 -14.32 10.38 1.70
CA ALA A 89 -13.60 9.12 1.85
C ALA A 89 -13.58 8.41 0.49
N ILE A 90 -12.40 8.04 -0.01
CA ILE A 90 -12.24 7.37 -1.31
C ILE A 90 -11.42 6.09 -1.18
N ASP A 91 -11.73 5.10 -2.01
CA ASP A 91 -10.93 3.87 -2.11
C ASP A 91 -9.72 4.03 -3.05
N GLU A 92 -8.86 3.01 -3.11
CA GLU A 92 -7.70 2.96 -4.01
C GLU A 92 -8.03 3.12 -5.52
N ASN A 93 -9.28 2.89 -5.91
CA ASN A 93 -9.77 3.05 -7.29
C ASN A 93 -10.38 4.43 -7.53
N GLY A 94 -10.46 5.28 -6.49
CA GLY A 94 -11.07 6.60 -6.52
C GLY A 94 -12.60 6.59 -6.42
N ASN A 95 -13.21 5.49 -6.00
CA ASN A 95 -14.64 5.44 -5.70
C ASN A 95 -14.90 6.00 -4.31
N ASN A 96 -16.04 6.67 -4.13
CA ASN A 96 -16.42 7.17 -2.82
C ASN A 96 -16.84 6.03 -1.89
N VAL A 97 -16.55 6.19 -0.61
CA VAL A 97 -16.96 5.32 0.48
C VAL A 97 -18.02 6.03 1.32
N SER A 98 -19.24 5.49 1.28
CA SER A 98 -20.37 5.96 2.10
C SER A 98 -20.21 5.50 3.56
N ASP A 99 -20.88 6.20 4.48
CA ASP A 99 -20.93 5.86 5.91
C ASP A 99 -19.55 5.77 6.62
N ALA A 100 -18.52 6.39 6.05
CA ALA A 100 -17.24 6.57 6.72
C ALA A 100 -17.32 7.82 7.63
N THR A 101 -16.54 7.85 8.70
CA THR A 101 -16.41 9.04 9.55
C THR A 101 -15.05 9.65 9.33
N ILE A 102 -15.00 10.92 8.93
CA ILE A 102 -13.75 11.68 8.80
C ILE A 102 -13.56 12.46 10.08
N VAL A 103 -12.39 12.32 10.69
CA VAL A 103 -12.03 12.95 11.96
C VAL A 103 -10.88 13.91 11.74
N ALA A 104 -11.04 15.15 12.19
CA ALA A 104 -10.01 16.17 12.21
C ALA A 104 -9.48 16.38 13.63
N THR A 105 -8.16 16.34 13.77
CA THR A 105 -7.46 16.51 15.05
C THR A 105 -6.32 17.51 14.96
N ALA A 106 -5.98 18.11 16.10
CA ALA A 106 -4.86 19.05 16.17
C ALA A 106 -3.51 18.33 15.98
N ASP A 107 -2.67 18.87 15.09
CA ASP A 107 -1.24 18.53 15.01
C ASP A 107 -0.41 19.78 15.39
N SER A 108 0.07 20.52 14.39
CA SER A 108 0.90 21.71 14.59
C SER A 108 0.08 22.99 14.70
N ALA A 109 -1.12 23.02 14.13
CA ALA A 109 -2.16 24.01 14.42
C ALA A 109 -2.97 23.58 15.65
N GLN A 110 -3.65 24.54 16.28
CA GLN A 110 -4.57 24.28 17.39
C GLN A 110 -5.97 24.04 16.84
N LEU A 111 -6.68 23.10 17.47
CA LEU A 111 -8.09 22.81 17.21
C LEU A 111 -8.79 22.63 18.56
N ASP A 112 -9.96 23.25 18.72
CA ASP A 112 -10.79 23.13 19.93
C ASP A 112 -11.49 21.76 19.97
N GLY A 113 -10.74 20.76 20.42
CA GLY A 113 -11.21 19.38 20.54
C GLY A 113 -11.02 18.58 19.26
N VAL A 114 -12.01 17.75 18.95
CA VAL A 114 -12.04 16.88 17.79
C VAL A 114 -13.27 17.27 16.99
N LEU A 115 -13.12 17.41 15.67
CA LEU A 115 -14.23 17.56 14.75
C LEU A 115 -14.38 16.26 13.98
N ASP A 116 -15.59 15.74 13.89
CA ASP A 116 -15.89 14.54 13.11
C ASP A 116 -17.19 14.72 12.35
N GLU A 117 -17.21 14.24 11.12
CA GLU A 117 -18.41 14.23 10.27
C GLU A 117 -18.43 12.96 9.41
N SER A 118 -19.63 12.46 9.13
CA SER A 118 -19.82 11.27 8.31
C SER A 118 -20.03 11.62 6.85
N THR A 119 -19.50 10.78 5.94
CA THR A 119 -19.78 10.91 4.51
C THR A 119 -21.22 10.57 4.15
N GLY A 120 -21.97 9.87 5.02
CA GLY A 120 -23.41 9.61 4.87
C GLY A 120 -23.83 9.10 3.48
N ASP A 121 -25.05 9.48 3.07
CA ASP A 121 -25.65 9.11 1.78
C ASP A 121 -25.14 9.97 0.60
N ASP A 122 -24.71 11.21 0.87
CA ASP A 122 -24.19 12.17 -0.11
C ASP A 122 -22.70 11.96 -0.42
N ASN A 123 -22.06 11.03 0.29
CA ASN A 123 -20.65 10.65 0.17
C ASN A 123 -19.67 11.79 0.50
N HIS A 124 -20.10 12.75 1.31
CA HIS A 124 -19.37 13.98 1.58
C HIS A 124 -19.48 14.31 3.07
N ALA A 125 -18.37 14.74 3.67
CA ALA A 125 -18.31 15.22 5.04
C ALA A 125 -17.92 16.71 5.04
N ALA A 126 -18.81 17.56 5.56
CA ALA A 126 -18.55 19.00 5.74
C ALA A 126 -17.96 19.25 7.12
N LEU A 127 -16.64 19.42 7.21
CA LEU A 127 -15.97 19.74 8.45
C LEU A 127 -16.07 21.25 8.70
N ASP A 128 -16.84 21.64 9.72
CA ASP A 128 -17.01 23.03 10.12
C ASP A 128 -15.96 23.43 11.16
N PHE A 129 -14.99 24.24 10.74
CA PHE A 129 -13.98 24.75 11.63
C PHE A 129 -14.38 26.04 12.34
N ASP A 130 -15.50 26.70 12.05
CA ASP A 130 -15.85 28.07 12.48
C ASP A 130 -15.34 28.49 13.88
N GLY A 131 -14.18 29.16 13.90
CA GLY A 131 -13.54 29.70 15.11
C GLY A 131 -12.90 28.68 16.06
N SER A 132 -12.83 27.41 15.69
CA SER A 132 -12.24 26.31 16.48
C SER A 132 -10.76 26.09 16.16
N GLN A 133 -10.29 26.53 14.99
CA GLN A 133 -8.90 26.47 14.56
C GLN A 133 -8.12 27.71 14.98
N SER A 134 -6.85 27.55 15.34
CA SER A 134 -5.96 28.70 15.57
C SER A 134 -4.48 28.33 15.45
N LEU A 135 -3.61 29.33 15.46
CA LEU A 135 -2.15 29.16 15.47
C LEU A 135 -1.57 29.64 16.81
N ARG A 136 -0.45 29.05 17.23
CA ARG A 136 0.28 29.57 18.40
C ARG A 136 0.94 30.89 18.05
N ALA A 137 1.31 31.64 19.09
CA ALA A 137 2.16 32.81 18.91
C ALA A 137 3.45 32.41 18.15
N ASP A 138 3.85 33.26 17.20
CA ASP A 138 5.02 33.08 16.33
C ASP A 138 4.92 31.92 15.31
N GLN A 139 3.72 31.40 15.00
CA GLN A 139 3.48 30.48 13.89
C GLN A 139 2.75 31.18 12.73
N ASP A 140 3.37 31.19 11.54
CA ASP A 140 2.72 31.68 10.30
C ASP A 140 1.84 30.61 9.64
N MET A 141 2.07 29.32 9.97
CA MET A 141 1.37 28.17 9.42
C MET A 141 1.38 26.99 10.40
N GLY A 142 0.34 26.17 10.36
CA GLY A 142 0.21 24.90 11.06
C GLY A 142 -0.59 23.88 10.24
N ALA A 143 -0.75 22.68 10.78
CA ALA A 143 -1.51 21.59 10.18
C ALA A 143 -2.57 21.04 11.14
N ILE A 144 -3.71 20.68 10.58
CA ILE A 144 -4.75 19.85 11.19
C ILE A 144 -4.70 18.51 10.47
N GLN A 145 -4.61 17.44 11.25
CA GLN A 145 -4.51 16.09 10.72
C GLN A 145 -5.92 15.53 10.47
N LEU A 146 -6.09 14.84 9.35
CA LEU A 146 -7.30 14.10 9.03
C LEU A 146 -7.07 12.60 9.20
N GLU A 147 -8.09 11.90 9.66
CA GLU A 147 -8.16 10.44 9.77
C GLU A 147 -9.52 9.98 9.24
N VAL A 148 -9.59 8.78 8.67
CA VAL A 148 -10.87 8.19 8.25
C VAL A 148 -11.13 6.92 9.03
N ILE A 149 -12.26 6.87 9.72
CA ILE A 149 -12.77 5.68 10.37
C ILE A 149 -13.73 5.01 9.38
N PRO A 150 -13.37 3.84 8.81
CA PRO A 150 -14.23 3.17 7.85
C PRO A 150 -15.47 2.54 8.51
N PRO A 151 -16.53 2.23 7.73
CA PRO A 151 -17.71 1.54 8.25
C PRO A 151 -17.34 0.20 8.90
N SER A 152 -17.85 -0.06 10.11
CA SER A 152 -17.45 -1.23 10.92
C SER A 152 -17.75 -2.59 10.28
N ASP A 153 -18.71 -2.67 9.36
CA ASP A 153 -19.12 -3.89 8.66
C ASP A 153 -18.53 -3.98 7.22
N SER A 154 -17.40 -3.33 6.98
CA SER A 154 -16.73 -3.29 5.66
C SER A 154 -15.35 -3.94 5.67
N ASN A 155 -14.76 -4.11 4.47
CA ASN A 155 -13.36 -4.53 4.28
C ASN A 155 -12.41 -3.34 4.12
N TYR A 156 -12.84 -2.14 4.51
CA TYR A 156 -12.05 -0.94 4.36
C TYR A 156 -11.10 -0.75 5.55
N ILE A 157 -9.88 -0.29 5.25
CA ILE A 157 -8.84 0.01 6.24
C ILE A 157 -8.21 1.39 5.94
N ASP A 158 -7.73 2.07 6.98
CA ASP A 158 -6.95 3.32 6.90
C ASP A 158 -5.56 3.03 7.48
N GLU A 159 -4.61 2.61 6.65
CA GLU A 159 -3.22 2.34 7.04
C GLU A 159 -2.24 3.40 6.50
N GLN A 160 -2.64 4.14 5.47
CA GLN A 160 -1.83 5.16 4.84
C GLN A 160 -2.11 6.55 5.41
N PRO A 161 -1.09 7.42 5.49
CA PRO A 161 -1.30 8.79 5.96
C PRO A 161 -2.26 9.56 5.03
N ASN A 162 -3.29 10.14 5.63
CA ASN A 162 -4.23 11.04 4.97
C ASN A 162 -3.62 12.45 4.79
N PRO A 163 -4.14 13.25 3.84
CA PRO A 163 -3.72 14.63 3.67
C PRO A 163 -4.09 15.50 4.88
N ASP A 164 -3.22 16.44 5.21
CA ASP A 164 -3.49 17.45 6.23
C ASP A 164 -4.18 18.69 5.64
N ILE A 165 -4.97 19.37 6.47
CA ILE A 165 -5.45 20.74 6.21
C ILE A 165 -4.42 21.72 6.74
N ARG A 166 -4.10 22.75 5.95
CA ARG A 166 -3.15 23.80 6.33
C ARG A 166 -3.89 24.99 6.92
N VAL A 167 -3.49 25.38 8.12
CA VAL A 167 -3.96 26.63 8.75
C VAL A 167 -2.88 27.69 8.57
N VAL A 168 -3.25 28.88 8.08
CA VAL A 168 -2.31 29.99 7.84
C VAL A 168 -2.79 31.27 8.52
N SER A 169 -1.85 32.16 8.86
CA SER A 169 -2.17 33.53 9.25
C SER A 169 -1.96 34.48 8.06
N ARG A 170 -3.04 34.98 7.46
CA ARG A 170 -2.97 36.00 6.39
C ARG A 170 -3.32 37.40 6.88
#